data_AF-A0A816PNM5-F1
#
_entry.id   AF-A0A816PNM5-F1
#
_cell.length_a   1.000
_cell.length_b   1.000
_cell.length_c   1.000
_cell.angle_alpha   90.00
_cell.angle_beta   90.00
_cell.angle_gamma   90.00
#
_symmetry.space_group_name_H-M   'P 1'
#
loop_
_entity.id
_entity.type
_entity.pdbx_description
1 polymer ?
#
loop_
_entity_poly.entity_id
_entity_poly.type
_entity_poly.pdbx_seq_one_letter_code
_entity_poly.pdbx_strand_id
1 'polypeptide(L)'
;MNIYAKLIVRLPANGCRLLLQQQQQKINSSIPSLATAVRKASSGPILEYDEPNAYKLHMLEEGPSNHVSCTREEGLDFYRKMQVVRRMEASANNMYKAKLIRGFCHLYSGQEAICVGMKAAMDKNDSLITAYRAHGWTYMMGVSVTGVLAELTGKKTGCSEGRGGSMHMYGTNFYGGNGIVGAQVPLGAGVAFAHKYRGEQNVCVALYGDGAANQGQVFEAFNMAKLWLLPCIFVCENNGYGMGTSTARASANPNFYKRCEYIPGLWVDGMDVLAVREATRFARDWCTSGKGPIIMEMATYRYFGHSMSDPGTSYRTREEVQDVRKSRDPIASFREKLVQAKLVTEDEFKGIDNEVKKLIEDAENHAQNDPELPVDELYSHVYSSPPANFKIRGCDNFTFKDISK
;
A
#
# COMPACT_ATOMS: atom_id res chain seq x y z
N MET A 1 -50.73 -6.68 23.61
CA MET A 1 -50.01 -7.39 22.53
C MET A 1 -48.53 -6.99 22.65
N ASN A 2 -47.62 -7.65 23.38
CA ASN A 2 -47.32 -9.08 23.54
C ASN A 2 -47.46 -9.78 22.18
N ILE A 3 -46.40 -10.19 21.49
CA ILE A 3 -45.37 -11.16 21.90
C ILE A 3 -44.14 -10.94 21.00
N TYR A 4 -42.92 -10.94 21.55
CA TYR A 4 -41.70 -11.60 21.01
C TYR A 4 -40.51 -11.23 21.92
N ALA A 5 -40.58 -11.71 23.15
CA ALA A 5 -39.44 -11.89 24.02
C ALA A 5 -39.48 -13.33 24.53
N LYS A 6 -38.32 -14.01 24.47
CA LYS A 6 -38.02 -15.36 24.97
C LYS A 6 -38.53 -16.54 24.12
N LEU A 7 -37.60 -17.18 23.41
CA LEU A 7 -37.38 -18.63 23.57
C LEU A 7 -35.89 -18.94 23.30
N ILE A 8 -35.11 -19.02 24.37
CA ILE A 8 -33.82 -19.70 24.40
C ILE A 8 -34.16 -21.19 24.55
N VAL A 9 -33.86 -21.98 23.54
CA VAL A 9 -33.85 -23.45 23.63
C VAL A 9 -32.43 -23.92 23.36
N ARG A 10 -31.79 -24.46 24.41
CA ARG A 10 -30.51 -25.14 24.34
C ARG A 10 -30.67 -26.42 23.51
N LEU A 11 -29.96 -26.52 22.39
CA LEU A 11 -29.66 -27.80 21.73
C LEU A 11 -28.25 -28.25 22.15
N PRO A 12 -27.99 -29.56 22.36
CA PRO A 12 -26.66 -30.04 22.74
C PRO A 12 -25.67 -29.88 21.58
N ALA A 13 -24.53 -29.23 21.85
CA ALA A 13 -23.48 -28.88 20.89
C ALA A 13 -22.77 -30.05 20.17
N ASN A 14 -23.07 -31.30 20.53
CA ASN A 14 -22.34 -32.47 20.02
C ASN A 14 -23.02 -33.17 18.82
N GLY A 15 -24.29 -32.91 18.54
CA GLY A 15 -25.02 -33.53 17.41
C GLY A 15 -24.82 -32.81 16.06
N CYS A 16 -24.76 -31.48 16.06
CA CYS A 16 -24.60 -30.70 14.83
C CYS A 16 -23.17 -30.77 14.24
N ARG A 17 -22.14 -31.07 15.05
CA ARG A 17 -20.74 -31.13 14.58
C ARG A 17 -20.47 -32.33 13.68
N LEU A 18 -21.10 -33.49 13.94
CA LEU A 18 -20.90 -34.71 13.14
C LEU A 18 -21.57 -34.62 11.76
N LEU A 19 -22.76 -34.01 11.67
CA LEU A 19 -23.48 -33.85 10.40
C LEU A 19 -22.80 -32.84 9.47
N LEU A 20 -22.23 -31.76 10.03
CA LEU A 20 -21.45 -30.78 9.28
C LEU A 20 -20.09 -31.35 8.81
N GLN A 21 -19.40 -32.14 9.64
CA GLN A 21 -18.13 -32.79 9.24
C GLN A 21 -18.32 -33.84 8.14
N GLN A 22 -19.42 -34.60 8.17
CA GLN A 22 -19.72 -35.60 7.12
C GLN A 22 -20.15 -34.95 5.80
N GLN A 23 -20.81 -33.79 5.82
CA GLN A 23 -21.10 -33.02 4.61
C GLN A 23 -19.85 -32.32 4.05
N GLN A 24 -18.96 -31.81 4.91
CA GLN A 24 -17.70 -31.19 4.48
C GLN A 24 -16.74 -32.19 3.80
N GLN A 25 -16.66 -33.43 4.28
CA GLN A 25 -15.86 -34.49 3.66
C GLN A 25 -16.39 -34.92 2.27
N LYS A 26 -17.71 -34.92 2.06
CA LYS A 26 -18.30 -35.23 0.74
C LYS A 26 -18.11 -34.11 -0.29
N ILE A 27 -18.03 -32.85 0.15
CA ILE A 27 -17.78 -31.70 -0.74
C ILE A 27 -16.30 -31.62 -1.14
N ASN A 28 -15.38 -31.97 -0.23
CA ASN A 28 -13.94 -31.93 -0.52
C ASN A 28 -13.45 -33.07 -1.45
N SER A 29 -14.21 -34.16 -1.62
CA SER A 29 -13.83 -35.28 -2.49
C SER A 29 -14.25 -35.12 -3.96
N SER A 30 -14.99 -34.07 -4.33
CA SER A 30 -15.55 -33.90 -5.68
C SER A 30 -15.18 -32.59 -6.38
N ILE A 31 -14.27 -31.79 -5.81
CA ILE A 31 -13.79 -30.55 -6.42
C ILE A 31 -12.34 -30.78 -6.85
N PRO A 32 -12.01 -30.83 -8.15
CA PRO A 32 -10.63 -30.75 -8.60
C PRO A 32 -10.03 -29.47 -8.03
N SER A 33 -8.85 -29.53 -7.43
CA SER A 33 -8.19 -28.33 -6.91
C SER A 33 -8.16 -27.25 -8.00
N LEU A 34 -8.53 -26.01 -7.65
CA LEU A 34 -8.45 -24.86 -8.55
C LEU A 34 -7.04 -24.70 -9.16
N ALA A 35 -6.00 -25.22 -8.48
CA ALA A 35 -4.63 -25.29 -8.96
C ALA A 35 -4.46 -26.09 -10.27
N THR A 36 -5.35 -27.04 -10.56
CA THR A 36 -5.28 -27.88 -11.77
C THR A 36 -6.01 -27.25 -12.96
N ALA A 37 -7.03 -26.41 -12.71
CA ALA A 37 -7.84 -25.79 -13.76
C ALA A 37 -7.21 -24.52 -14.36
N VAL A 38 -6.38 -23.79 -13.59
CA VAL A 38 -5.68 -22.60 -14.08
C VAL A 38 -4.45 -22.93 -14.94
N ARG A 39 -3.89 -24.14 -14.82
CA ARG A 39 -2.72 -24.57 -15.62
C ARG A 39 -3.00 -24.77 -17.12
N LYS A 40 -4.24 -24.72 -17.58
CA LYS A 40 -4.61 -25.00 -18.99
C LYS A 40 -4.92 -23.78 -19.86
N ALA A 41 -4.63 -22.55 -19.40
CA ALA A 41 -4.98 -21.33 -20.15
C ALA A 41 -3.82 -20.37 -20.52
N SER A 42 -2.55 -20.67 -20.21
CA SER A 42 -1.42 -19.84 -20.67
C SER A 42 -0.38 -20.68 -21.41
N SER A 43 -0.56 -20.85 -22.72
CA SER A 43 0.46 -21.44 -23.61
C SER A 43 1.56 -20.44 -24.01
N GLY A 44 1.61 -19.28 -23.35
CA GLY A 44 2.65 -18.27 -23.56
C GLY A 44 3.89 -18.54 -22.72
N PRO A 45 5.04 -17.94 -23.07
CA PRO A 45 6.26 -18.09 -22.28
C PRO A 45 6.10 -17.41 -20.91
N ILE A 46 6.71 -18.02 -19.87
CA ILE A 46 6.59 -17.63 -18.46
C ILE A 46 8.00 -17.31 -17.92
N LEU A 47 8.12 -16.26 -17.09
CA LEU A 47 9.30 -16.00 -16.27
C LEU A 47 9.21 -16.89 -15.06
N GLU A 48 10.21 -17.71 -14.77
CA GLU A 48 10.27 -18.49 -13.55
C GLU A 48 11.69 -18.42 -12.98
N TYR A 49 11.81 -18.21 -11.68
CA TYR A 49 13.08 -18.30 -10.97
C TYR A 49 12.84 -18.61 -9.49
N ASP A 50 13.86 -19.16 -8.85
CA ASP A 50 13.89 -19.34 -7.41
C ASP A 50 14.57 -18.12 -6.77
N GLU A 51 13.95 -17.57 -5.73
CA GLU A 51 14.51 -16.51 -4.90
C GLU A 51 14.67 -17.02 -3.46
N PRO A 52 15.65 -17.90 -3.18
CA PRO A 52 15.75 -18.63 -1.93
C PRO A 52 16.00 -17.74 -0.70
N ASN A 53 16.39 -16.48 -0.90
CA ASN A 53 16.67 -15.51 0.16
C ASN A 53 15.61 -14.39 0.23
N ALA A 54 14.50 -14.52 -0.50
CA ALA A 54 13.43 -13.52 -0.50
C ALA A 54 12.80 -13.34 0.88
N TYR A 55 12.77 -14.39 1.71
CA TYR A 55 11.97 -14.39 2.94
C TYR A 55 12.75 -14.84 4.18
N LYS A 56 12.41 -14.26 5.33
CA LYS A 56 12.77 -14.79 6.66
C LYS A 56 11.52 -14.87 7.51
N LEU A 57 11.35 -15.98 8.22
CA LEU A 57 10.10 -16.28 8.92
C LEU A 57 10.20 -16.02 10.43
N HIS A 58 9.08 -15.67 11.04
CA HIS A 58 8.89 -15.56 12.48
C HIS A 58 7.56 -16.20 12.86
N MET A 59 7.62 -17.27 13.66
CA MET A 59 6.45 -18.06 14.09
C MET A 59 5.58 -18.59 12.93
N LEU A 60 6.24 -18.98 11.84
CA LEU A 60 5.64 -19.65 10.70
C LEU A 60 6.46 -20.90 10.40
N GLU A 61 5.79 -22.04 10.24
CA GLU A 61 6.42 -23.30 9.81
C GLU A 61 6.74 -23.27 8.31
N GLU A 62 5.83 -22.68 7.53
CA GLU A 62 5.95 -22.51 6.08
C GLU A 62 5.71 -21.03 5.71
N GLY A 63 6.45 -20.57 4.70
CA GLY A 63 6.37 -19.21 4.18
C GLY A 63 5.80 -19.16 2.76
N PRO A 64 5.90 -17.99 2.10
CA PRO A 64 5.60 -17.88 0.67
C PRO A 64 6.51 -18.78 -0.16
N SER A 65 6.06 -19.13 -1.37
CA SER A 65 6.88 -19.90 -2.32
C SER A 65 8.14 -19.11 -2.69
N ASN A 66 9.31 -19.74 -2.56
CA ASN A 66 10.56 -19.21 -3.11
C ASN A 66 10.62 -19.31 -4.64
N HIS A 67 9.82 -20.20 -5.21
CA HIS A 67 9.65 -20.30 -6.66
C HIS A 67 8.59 -19.28 -7.09
N VAL A 68 8.99 -18.29 -7.87
CA VAL A 68 8.11 -17.23 -8.36
C VAL A 68 7.97 -17.29 -9.86
N SER A 69 6.78 -16.96 -10.37
CA SER A 69 6.52 -16.95 -11.81
C SER A 69 5.67 -15.78 -12.28
N CYS A 70 5.87 -15.30 -13.49
CA CYS A 70 4.95 -14.34 -14.12
C CYS A 70 4.82 -14.56 -15.62
N THR A 71 3.63 -14.35 -16.15
CA THR A 71 3.42 -14.31 -17.59
C THR A 71 4.08 -13.09 -18.22
N ARG A 72 4.29 -13.11 -19.54
CA ARG A 72 4.74 -11.93 -20.30
C ARG A 72 3.85 -10.71 -20.07
N GLU A 73 2.53 -10.90 -20.09
CA GLU A 73 1.54 -9.84 -19.94
C GLU A 73 1.61 -9.18 -18.56
N GLU A 74 1.67 -10.00 -17.50
CA GLU A 74 1.89 -9.50 -16.14
C GLU A 74 3.24 -8.78 -16.01
N GLY A 75 4.29 -9.31 -16.63
CA GLY A 75 5.62 -8.69 -16.62
C GLY A 75 5.63 -7.28 -17.25
N LEU A 76 4.99 -7.12 -18.41
CA LEU A 76 4.85 -5.81 -19.07
C LEU A 76 4.01 -4.83 -18.23
N ASP A 77 2.94 -5.31 -17.60
CA ASP A 77 2.09 -4.50 -16.72
C ASP A 77 2.83 -4.03 -15.47
N PHE A 78 3.57 -4.91 -14.79
CA PHE A 78 4.37 -4.53 -13.61
C PHE A 78 5.46 -3.52 -13.98
N TYR A 79 6.18 -3.76 -15.08
CA TYR A 79 7.19 -2.82 -15.56
C TYR A 79 6.58 -1.44 -15.83
N ARG A 80 5.47 -1.40 -16.58
CA ARG A 80 4.74 -0.16 -16.88
C ARG A 80 4.34 0.59 -15.62
N LYS A 81 3.71 -0.10 -14.66
CA LYS A 81 3.24 0.52 -13.40
C LYS A 81 4.39 1.06 -12.55
N MET A 82 5.48 0.30 -12.40
CA MET A 82 6.66 0.79 -11.68
C MET A 82 7.26 2.01 -12.39
N GLN A 83 7.29 2.01 -13.73
CA GLN A 83 7.78 3.14 -14.50
C GLN A 83 6.88 4.38 -14.39
N VAL A 84 5.55 4.22 -14.35
CA VAL A 84 4.63 5.34 -14.09
C VAL A 84 4.92 5.96 -12.73
N VAL A 85 5.05 5.15 -11.67
CA VAL A 85 5.41 5.65 -10.34
C VAL A 85 6.75 6.38 -10.39
N ARG A 86 7.81 5.78 -10.95
CA ARG A 86 9.15 6.39 -11.06
C ARG A 86 9.11 7.75 -11.76
N ARG A 87 8.38 7.87 -12.86
CA ARG A 87 8.31 9.08 -13.67
C ARG A 87 7.41 10.15 -13.05
N MET A 88 6.30 9.76 -12.43
CA MET A 88 5.46 10.67 -11.63
C MET A 88 6.25 11.28 -10.47
N GLU A 89 7.07 10.51 -9.76
CA GLU A 89 7.92 11.04 -8.69
C GLU A 89 9.04 11.97 -9.22
N ALA A 90 9.62 11.65 -10.39
CA ALA A 90 10.60 12.52 -11.04
C ALA A 90 9.98 13.87 -11.44
N SER A 91 8.75 13.83 -11.95
CA SER A 91 7.92 15.00 -12.25
C SER A 91 7.65 15.85 -11.01
N ALA A 92 7.18 15.22 -9.92
CA ALA A 92 6.96 15.90 -8.64
C ALA A 92 8.24 16.57 -8.10
N ASN A 93 9.40 15.90 -8.19
CA ASN A 93 10.69 16.52 -7.86
C ASN A 93 10.96 17.80 -8.68
N ASN A 94 10.71 17.76 -10.00
CA ASN A 94 10.97 18.88 -10.89
C ASN A 94 10.02 20.05 -10.59
N MET A 95 8.72 19.77 -10.45
CA MET A 95 7.71 20.77 -10.11
C MET A 95 7.94 21.39 -8.74
N TYR A 96 8.43 20.63 -7.75
CA TYR A 96 8.82 21.19 -6.45
C TYR A 96 10.02 22.13 -6.57
N LYS A 97 11.04 21.77 -7.36
CA LYS A 97 12.20 22.64 -7.63
C LYS A 97 11.78 23.92 -8.36
N ALA A 98 10.80 23.83 -9.25
CA ALA A 98 10.17 24.96 -9.94
C ALA A 98 9.17 25.75 -9.08
N LYS A 99 9.01 25.40 -7.78
CA LYS A 99 8.09 26.05 -6.82
C LYS A 99 6.60 25.94 -7.15
N LEU A 100 6.23 25.04 -8.06
CA LEU A 100 4.85 24.69 -8.36
C LEU A 100 4.23 23.82 -7.25
N ILE A 101 5.05 22.98 -6.62
CA ILE A 101 4.69 22.23 -5.41
C ILE A 101 5.34 22.92 -4.20
N ARG A 102 4.60 23.04 -3.10
CA ARG A 102 5.04 23.68 -1.84
C ARG A 102 4.86 22.74 -0.65
N GLY A 103 5.35 23.15 0.52
CA GLY A 103 5.18 22.40 1.76
C GLY A 103 5.93 21.07 1.74
N PHE A 104 5.27 19.99 2.14
CA PHE A 104 5.86 18.66 2.15
C PHE A 104 5.73 17.97 0.78
N CYS A 105 6.75 17.21 0.40
CA CYS A 105 6.72 16.32 -0.76
C CYS A 105 7.67 15.14 -0.51
N HIS A 106 7.12 13.93 -0.39
CA HIS A 106 7.86 12.72 -0.01
C HIS A 106 7.84 11.70 -1.14
N LEU A 107 8.95 11.62 -1.88
CA LEU A 107 9.01 10.84 -3.11
C LEU A 107 9.18 9.33 -2.86
N TYR A 108 8.40 8.49 -3.53
CA TYR A 108 8.41 7.03 -3.36
C TYR A 108 9.51 6.31 -4.18
N SER A 109 10.34 7.04 -4.94
CA SER A 109 11.31 6.42 -5.85
C SER A 109 12.33 5.50 -5.16
N GLY A 110 12.45 4.29 -5.71
CA GLY A 110 13.26 3.19 -5.18
C GLY A 110 12.44 2.11 -4.46
N GLN A 111 11.18 2.41 -4.13
CA GLN A 111 10.27 1.51 -3.42
C GLN A 111 9.17 0.92 -4.33
N GLU A 112 9.25 1.09 -5.66
CA GLU A 112 8.16 0.79 -6.58
C GLU A 112 7.71 -0.68 -6.58
N ALA A 113 8.63 -1.61 -6.34
CA ALA A 113 8.32 -3.04 -6.24
C ALA A 113 7.28 -3.33 -5.14
N ILE A 114 7.27 -2.54 -4.06
CA ILE A 114 6.32 -2.71 -2.96
C ILE A 114 4.90 -2.41 -3.45
N CYS A 115 4.61 -1.17 -3.86
CA CYS A 115 3.24 -0.80 -4.21
C CYS A 115 2.70 -1.57 -5.42
N VAL A 116 3.54 -1.89 -6.41
CA VAL A 116 3.14 -2.69 -7.58
C VAL A 116 2.95 -4.16 -7.23
N GLY A 117 3.93 -4.79 -6.56
CA GLY A 117 3.87 -6.20 -6.22
C GLY A 117 2.74 -6.53 -5.26
N MET A 118 2.55 -5.69 -4.23
CA MET A 118 1.45 -5.87 -3.28
C MET A 118 0.10 -5.70 -3.97
N LYS A 119 -0.09 -4.64 -4.76
CA LYS A 119 -1.37 -4.39 -5.44
C LYS A 119 -1.75 -5.52 -6.40
N ALA A 120 -0.77 -6.18 -7.01
CA ALA A 120 -1.00 -7.33 -7.88
C ALA A 120 -1.56 -8.57 -7.15
N ALA A 121 -1.41 -8.66 -5.82
CA ALA A 121 -1.93 -9.74 -4.99
C ALA A 121 -3.17 -9.35 -4.17
N MET A 122 -3.55 -8.06 -4.15
CA MET A 122 -4.74 -7.57 -3.47
C MET A 122 -6.00 -7.85 -4.27
N ASP A 123 -7.09 -8.18 -3.58
CA ASP A 123 -8.43 -8.18 -4.17
C ASP A 123 -8.93 -6.75 -4.38
N LYS A 124 -9.93 -6.58 -5.26
CA LYS A 124 -10.54 -5.29 -5.57
C LYS A 124 -11.12 -4.59 -4.34
N ASN A 125 -11.64 -5.35 -3.38
CA ASN A 125 -12.29 -4.82 -2.18
C ASN A 125 -11.38 -4.80 -0.95
N ASP A 126 -10.11 -5.20 -1.08
CA ASP A 126 -9.14 -5.05 -0.01
C ASP A 126 -8.83 -3.56 0.23
N SER A 127 -8.63 -3.22 1.50
CA SER A 127 -8.38 -1.86 1.94
C SER A 127 -6.90 -1.60 2.18
N LEU A 128 -6.47 -0.35 2.01
CA LEU A 128 -5.10 0.07 2.26
C LEU A 128 -5.03 1.42 2.95
N ILE A 129 -4.12 1.55 3.91
CA ILE A 129 -3.79 2.81 4.56
C ILE A 129 -2.28 2.93 4.75
N THR A 130 -1.71 4.11 4.51
CA THR A 130 -0.27 4.35 4.64
C THR A 130 0.04 5.72 5.25
N ALA A 131 1.33 5.99 5.49
CA ALA A 131 1.82 7.28 5.95
C ALA A 131 1.88 8.31 4.80
N TYR A 132 2.63 9.39 4.96
CA TYR A 132 2.69 10.50 4.01
C TYR A 132 3.50 10.23 2.72
N ARG A 133 4.24 9.12 2.61
CA ARG A 133 4.99 8.76 1.37
C ARG A 133 4.08 7.95 0.44
N ALA A 134 3.01 8.60 -0.04
CA ALA A 134 1.86 7.89 -0.56
C ALA A 134 1.64 7.96 -2.08
N HIS A 135 2.37 8.78 -2.85
CA HIS A 135 1.98 9.05 -4.25
C HIS A 135 1.88 7.77 -5.10
N GLY A 136 2.88 6.87 -4.98
CA GLY A 136 2.85 5.57 -5.64
C GLY A 136 1.63 4.74 -5.24
N TRP A 137 1.29 4.69 -3.95
CA TRP A 137 0.10 4.01 -3.45
C TRP A 137 -1.20 4.66 -3.94
N THR A 138 -1.29 5.98 -3.94
CA THR A 138 -2.44 6.73 -4.45
C THR A 138 -2.73 6.35 -5.91
N TYR A 139 -1.69 6.30 -6.75
CA TYR A 139 -1.81 5.83 -8.14
C TYR A 139 -2.25 4.36 -8.22
N MET A 140 -1.59 3.47 -7.47
CA MET A 140 -1.91 2.04 -7.47
C MET A 140 -3.30 1.71 -6.93
N MET A 141 -3.88 2.59 -6.12
CA MET A 141 -5.25 2.50 -5.61
C MET A 141 -6.29 3.21 -6.50
N GLY A 142 -5.90 3.62 -7.71
CA GLY A 142 -6.82 3.98 -8.79
C GLY A 142 -6.97 5.48 -9.05
N VAL A 143 -6.24 6.34 -8.35
CA VAL A 143 -6.18 7.77 -8.69
C VAL A 143 -5.29 7.93 -9.93
N SER A 144 -5.71 8.77 -10.88
CA SER A 144 -4.91 9.04 -12.08
C SER A 144 -3.64 9.83 -11.75
N VAL A 145 -2.61 9.73 -12.60
CA VAL A 145 -1.41 10.58 -12.49
C VAL A 145 -1.79 12.06 -12.45
N THR A 146 -2.74 12.48 -13.29
CA THR A 146 -3.29 13.84 -13.29
C THR A 146 -3.85 14.24 -11.93
N GLY A 147 -4.66 13.39 -11.30
CA GLY A 147 -5.24 13.67 -9.99
C GLY A 147 -4.19 13.75 -8.88
N VAL A 148 -3.12 12.96 -8.96
CA VAL A 148 -1.98 13.04 -8.02
C VAL A 148 -1.20 14.34 -8.23
N LEU A 149 -0.78 14.64 -9.46
CA LEU A 149 0.04 15.82 -9.74
C LEU A 149 -0.73 17.12 -9.52
N ALA A 150 -2.01 17.19 -9.88
CA ALA A 150 -2.87 18.32 -9.61
C ALA A 150 -3.07 18.55 -8.10
N GLU A 151 -3.15 17.50 -7.30
CA GLU A 151 -3.21 17.64 -5.84
C GLU A 151 -1.90 18.19 -5.27
N LEU A 152 -0.75 17.71 -5.78
CA LEU A 152 0.56 18.23 -5.37
C LEU A 152 0.73 19.72 -5.71
N THR A 153 0.20 20.17 -6.85
CA THR A 153 0.24 21.58 -7.26
C THR A 153 -0.91 22.42 -6.68
N GLY A 154 -1.76 21.83 -5.82
CA GLY A 154 -2.84 22.54 -5.12
C GLY A 154 -3.98 22.99 -6.03
N LYS A 155 -4.32 22.18 -7.04
CA LYS A 155 -5.31 22.52 -8.08
C LYS A 155 -6.64 21.82 -7.86
N LYS A 156 -7.69 22.40 -8.46
CA LYS A 156 -9.08 21.97 -8.30
C LYS A 156 -9.31 20.51 -8.71
N THR A 157 -8.63 20.02 -9.74
CA THR A 157 -8.76 18.62 -10.19
C THR A 157 -7.85 17.64 -9.44
N GLY A 158 -7.17 18.12 -8.39
CA GLY A 158 -6.49 17.25 -7.44
C GLY A 158 -7.46 16.25 -6.82
N CYS A 159 -6.96 15.06 -6.46
CA CYS A 159 -7.78 14.00 -5.87
C CYS A 159 -8.43 14.37 -4.52
N SER A 160 -8.05 15.49 -3.91
CA SER A 160 -8.68 16.12 -2.75
C SER A 160 -8.87 17.62 -2.98
N GLU A 161 -9.07 18.01 -4.25
CA GLU A 161 -9.35 19.37 -4.72
C GLU A 161 -8.29 20.41 -4.31
N GLY A 162 -7.03 19.98 -4.15
CA GLY A 162 -5.91 20.83 -3.77
C GLY A 162 -5.84 21.17 -2.28
N ARG A 163 -6.66 20.53 -1.45
CA ARG A 163 -6.75 20.78 0.01
C ARG A 163 -5.79 19.94 0.82
N GLY A 164 -5.49 18.73 0.35
CA GLY A 164 -4.70 17.75 1.08
C GLY A 164 -3.20 17.87 0.80
N GLY A 165 -2.84 18.21 -0.44
CA GLY A 165 -1.46 18.22 -0.91
C GLY A 165 -0.81 16.83 -0.86
N SER A 166 0.52 16.80 -0.75
CA SER A 166 1.31 15.55 -0.84
C SER A 166 0.92 14.47 0.17
N MET A 167 0.58 14.88 1.40
CA MET A 167 0.45 13.93 2.50
C MET A 167 -0.95 13.34 2.63
N HIS A 168 -1.97 13.94 2.03
CA HIS A 168 -3.38 13.63 2.28
C HIS A 168 -4.14 13.42 0.97
N MET A 169 -3.95 12.25 0.37
CA MET A 169 -4.64 11.81 -0.84
C MET A 169 -5.45 10.56 -0.53
N TYR A 170 -6.71 10.51 -0.97
CA TYR A 170 -7.65 9.41 -0.65
C TYR A 170 -8.23 8.80 -1.93
N GLY A 171 -8.76 7.59 -1.83
CA GLY A 171 -9.40 6.91 -2.95
C GLY A 171 -10.31 5.77 -2.49
N THR A 172 -10.92 5.06 -3.43
CA THR A 172 -11.75 3.89 -3.11
C THR A 172 -10.93 2.83 -2.39
N ASN A 173 -11.36 2.47 -1.16
CA ASN A 173 -10.65 1.56 -0.27
C ASN A 173 -9.19 1.98 0.04
N PHE A 174 -8.84 3.25 -0.20
CA PHE A 174 -7.55 3.84 0.13
C PHE A 174 -7.74 4.97 1.13
N TYR A 175 -7.43 4.67 2.39
CA TYR A 175 -7.75 5.51 3.55
C TYR A 175 -6.66 6.55 3.84
N GLY A 176 -5.94 6.95 2.79
CA GLY A 176 -5.08 8.11 2.86
C GLY A 176 -3.60 7.83 2.94
N GLY A 177 -2.86 8.85 2.51
CA GLY A 177 -1.64 9.22 3.19
C GLY A 177 -1.94 9.91 4.52
N ASN A 178 -1.14 9.61 5.54
CA ASN A 178 -1.34 10.12 6.89
C ASN A 178 -0.06 10.80 7.40
N GLY A 179 -0.18 12.06 7.83
CA GLY A 179 0.94 12.90 8.25
C GLY A 179 1.50 12.60 9.66
N ILE A 180 0.69 11.98 10.53
CA ILE A 180 1.07 11.70 11.91
C ILE A 180 1.68 10.29 12.00
N VAL A 181 2.96 10.23 12.31
CA VAL A 181 3.75 8.98 12.32
C VAL A 181 3.12 7.94 13.26
N GLY A 182 2.69 6.82 12.69
CA GLY A 182 2.13 5.67 13.41
C GLY A 182 0.62 5.72 13.62
N ALA A 183 -0.03 6.88 13.43
CA ALA A 183 -1.47 7.03 13.66
C ALA A 183 -2.32 6.21 12.69
N GLN A 184 -1.81 5.93 11.50
CA GLN A 184 -2.49 5.12 10.49
C GLN A 184 -2.56 3.64 10.85
N VAL A 185 -1.72 3.15 11.77
CA VAL A 185 -1.67 1.72 12.10
C VAL A 185 -2.91 1.29 12.90
N PRO A 186 -3.31 1.97 14.00
CA PRO A 186 -4.60 1.72 14.63
C PRO A 186 -5.80 1.92 13.69
N LEU A 187 -5.75 2.92 12.80
CA LEU A 187 -6.82 3.15 11.82
C LEU A 187 -6.97 1.96 10.86
N GLY A 188 -5.87 1.42 10.35
CA GLY A 188 -5.88 0.20 9.53
C GLY A 188 -6.42 -1.01 10.26
N ALA A 189 -6.07 -1.19 11.54
CA ALA A 189 -6.68 -2.22 12.38
C ALA A 189 -8.20 -2.02 12.54
N GLY A 190 -8.67 -0.77 12.67
CA GLY A 190 -10.10 -0.43 12.69
C GLY A 190 -10.82 -0.77 11.37
N VAL A 191 -10.19 -0.51 10.22
CA VAL A 191 -10.71 -0.91 8.90
C VAL A 191 -10.76 -2.44 8.77
N ALA A 192 -9.72 -3.15 9.22
CA ALA A 192 -9.74 -4.62 9.28
C ALA A 192 -10.87 -5.16 10.18
N PHE A 193 -11.11 -4.50 11.31
CA PHE A 193 -12.26 -4.81 12.17
C PHE A 193 -13.58 -4.62 11.43
N ALA A 194 -13.73 -3.55 10.64
CA ALA A 194 -14.94 -3.33 9.85
C ALA A 194 -15.17 -4.44 8.81
N HIS A 195 -14.13 -4.89 8.10
CA HIS A 195 -14.23 -6.04 7.19
C HIS A 195 -14.72 -7.29 7.93
N LYS A 196 -14.09 -7.60 9.08
CA LYS A 196 -14.50 -8.74 9.91
C LYS A 196 -15.95 -8.60 10.41
N TYR A 197 -16.32 -7.42 10.89
CA TYR A 197 -17.64 -7.13 11.44
C TYR A 197 -18.75 -7.33 10.39
N ARG A 198 -18.47 -6.99 9.14
CA ARG A 198 -19.39 -7.18 8.00
C ARG A 198 -19.33 -8.59 7.39
N GLY A 199 -18.46 -9.47 7.88
CA GLY A 199 -18.29 -10.83 7.34
C GLY A 199 -17.63 -10.86 5.95
N GLU A 200 -16.86 -9.83 5.60
CA GLU A 200 -16.20 -9.71 4.30
C GLU A 200 -14.92 -10.56 4.26
N GLN A 201 -14.65 -11.21 3.12
CA GLN A 201 -13.41 -11.97 2.88
C GLN A 201 -12.31 -11.05 2.35
N ASN A 202 -12.13 -9.91 3.02
CA ASN A 202 -11.21 -8.85 2.64
C ASN A 202 -10.26 -8.53 3.79
N VAL A 203 -9.10 -7.98 3.43
CA VAL A 203 -8.06 -7.56 4.37
C VAL A 203 -7.90 -6.05 4.37
N CYS A 204 -7.38 -5.51 5.47
CA CYS A 204 -6.77 -4.18 5.45
C CYS A 204 -5.24 -4.30 5.53
N VAL A 205 -4.56 -3.67 4.58
CA VAL A 205 -3.11 -3.48 4.59
C VAL A 205 -2.80 -2.16 5.30
N ALA A 206 -2.16 -2.24 6.46
CA ALA A 206 -1.79 -1.10 7.29
C ALA A 206 -0.27 -0.87 7.24
N LEU A 207 0.17 0.09 6.41
CA LEU A 207 1.57 0.37 6.17
C LEU A 207 2.14 1.41 7.13
N TYR A 208 3.41 1.24 7.51
CA TYR A 208 4.19 2.15 8.33
C TYR A 208 5.68 2.02 8.00
N GLY A 209 6.49 3.03 8.31
CA GLY A 209 7.95 3.00 8.08
C GLY A 209 8.73 2.44 9.26
N ASP A 210 10.01 2.14 9.07
CA ASP A 210 10.92 1.67 10.13
C ASP A 210 10.99 2.61 11.35
N GLY A 211 11.00 3.93 11.13
CA GLY A 211 10.91 4.91 12.23
C GLY A 211 9.57 4.89 12.97
N ALA A 212 8.46 4.59 12.27
CA ALA A 212 7.13 4.49 12.86
C ALA A 212 6.94 3.20 13.68
N ALA A 213 7.76 2.17 13.43
CA ALA A 213 7.71 0.90 14.14
C ALA A 213 8.02 1.00 15.65
N ASN A 214 8.45 2.17 16.12
CA ASN A 214 8.71 2.46 17.53
C ASN A 214 7.57 3.25 18.22
N GLN A 215 6.48 3.55 17.52
CA GLN A 215 5.33 4.24 18.09
C GLN A 215 4.53 3.30 19.01
N GLY A 216 4.20 3.74 20.22
CA GLY A 216 3.47 2.92 21.20
C GLY A 216 2.14 2.38 20.67
N GLN A 217 1.36 3.23 19.98
CA GLN A 217 0.07 2.87 19.39
C GLN A 217 0.14 1.73 18.36
N VAL A 218 1.31 1.47 17.75
CA VAL A 218 1.52 0.32 16.86
C VAL A 218 1.40 -0.99 17.65
N PHE A 219 1.98 -1.05 18.84
CA PHE A 219 1.92 -2.22 19.72
C PHE A 219 0.53 -2.41 20.34
N GLU A 220 -0.16 -1.31 20.66
CA GLU A 220 -1.56 -1.36 21.09
C GLU A 220 -2.46 -1.95 19.98
N ALA A 221 -2.28 -1.49 18.74
CA ALA A 221 -2.98 -2.02 17.57
C ALA A 221 -2.66 -3.51 17.33
N PHE A 222 -1.40 -3.93 17.46
CA PHE A 222 -1.01 -5.34 17.37
C PHE A 222 -1.75 -6.19 18.40
N ASN A 223 -1.72 -5.78 19.67
CA ASN A 223 -2.39 -6.52 20.74
C ASN A 223 -3.89 -6.72 20.46
N MET A 224 -4.61 -5.64 20.13
CA MET A 224 -6.04 -5.72 19.83
C MET A 224 -6.33 -6.51 18.55
N ALA A 225 -5.53 -6.32 17.50
CA ALA A 225 -5.70 -7.03 16.24
C ALA A 225 -5.52 -8.55 16.42
N LYS A 226 -4.54 -8.97 17.23
CA LYS A 226 -4.35 -10.38 17.56
C LYS A 226 -5.47 -10.91 18.43
N LEU A 227 -5.82 -10.20 19.50
CA LEU A 227 -6.88 -10.57 20.44
C LEU A 227 -8.20 -10.83 19.71
N TRP A 228 -8.53 -10.00 18.72
CA TRP A 228 -9.76 -10.11 17.96
C TRP A 228 -9.61 -10.86 16.65
N LEU A 229 -8.45 -11.47 16.35
CA LEU A 229 -8.17 -12.15 15.08
C LEU A 229 -8.63 -11.33 13.86
N LEU A 230 -8.16 -10.09 13.76
CA LEU A 230 -8.52 -9.19 12.67
C LEU A 230 -7.78 -9.56 11.38
N PRO A 231 -8.41 -9.40 10.20
CA PRO A 231 -7.78 -9.59 8.91
C PRO A 231 -6.90 -8.38 8.53
N CYS A 232 -5.91 -8.08 9.37
CA CYS A 232 -5.01 -6.94 9.20
C CYS A 232 -3.60 -7.43 8.83
N ILE A 233 -3.08 -6.94 7.70
CA ILE A 233 -1.70 -7.15 7.28
C ILE A 233 -0.91 -5.89 7.67
N PHE A 234 -0.07 -6.00 8.68
CA PHE A 234 0.77 -4.90 9.15
C PHE A 234 2.07 -4.88 8.35
N VAL A 235 2.38 -3.79 7.66
CA VAL A 235 3.53 -3.74 6.76
C VAL A 235 4.51 -2.63 7.15
N CYS A 236 5.70 -3.02 7.57
CA CYS A 236 6.82 -2.13 7.79
C CYS A 236 7.61 -1.94 6.49
N GLU A 237 7.50 -0.78 5.84
CA GLU A 237 8.42 -0.38 4.76
C GLU A 237 9.75 0.08 5.37
N ASN A 238 10.70 -0.85 5.49
CA ASN A 238 12.02 -0.57 6.04
C ASN A 238 12.95 -0.08 4.93
N ASN A 239 13.13 1.23 4.85
CA ASN A 239 14.07 1.86 3.90
C ASN A 239 15.41 2.24 4.54
N GLY A 240 15.66 1.75 5.76
CA GLY A 240 16.89 1.94 6.52
C GLY A 240 16.96 3.23 7.36
N TYR A 241 16.04 4.19 7.16
CA TYR A 241 16.15 5.52 7.77
C TYR A 241 14.79 6.17 8.13
N GLY A 242 14.55 6.34 9.42
CA GLY A 242 13.51 7.20 9.97
C GLY A 242 13.92 8.67 9.92
N MET A 243 13.47 9.40 8.89
CA MET A 243 13.96 10.75 8.56
C MET A 243 15.48 10.75 8.32
N GLY A 244 16.29 11.14 9.31
CA GLY A 244 17.75 11.10 9.26
C GLY A 244 18.39 10.14 10.26
N THR A 245 17.61 9.32 10.95
CA THR A 245 18.10 8.36 11.95
C THR A 245 18.06 6.95 11.37
N SER A 246 19.21 6.29 11.28
CA SER A 246 19.29 4.92 10.80
C SER A 246 18.60 3.94 11.74
N THR A 247 18.13 2.81 11.22
CA THR A 247 17.46 1.76 12.00
C THR A 247 18.27 1.31 13.22
N ALA A 248 19.59 1.13 13.06
CA ALA A 248 20.50 0.74 14.14
C ALA A 248 20.60 1.77 15.27
N ARG A 249 20.30 3.05 15.00
CA ARG A 249 20.29 4.13 15.99
C ARG A 249 18.91 4.36 16.62
N ALA A 250 17.85 3.90 15.96
CA ALA A 250 16.47 4.12 16.39
C ALA A 250 15.83 2.91 17.07
N SER A 251 16.28 1.69 16.76
CA SER A 251 15.63 0.45 17.19
C SER A 251 16.64 -0.52 17.79
N ALA A 252 16.41 -0.92 19.05
CA ALA A 252 17.24 -1.91 19.73
C ALA A 252 17.21 -3.29 19.03
N ASN A 253 16.10 -3.63 18.38
CA ASN A 253 15.98 -4.77 17.49
C ASN A 253 15.51 -4.31 16.10
N PRO A 254 16.40 -4.31 15.08
CA PRO A 254 16.05 -3.87 13.74
C PRO A 254 15.35 -4.95 12.89
N ASN A 255 15.01 -6.12 13.47
CA ASN A 255 14.18 -7.11 12.80
C ASN A 255 12.69 -6.75 12.99
N PHE A 256 12.16 -5.87 12.13
CA PHE A 256 10.81 -5.32 12.28
C PHE A 256 9.70 -6.37 12.15
N TYR A 257 9.90 -7.40 11.33
CA TYR A 257 9.01 -8.57 11.24
C TYR A 257 8.89 -9.39 12.54
N LYS A 258 9.75 -9.15 13.53
CA LYS A 258 9.78 -9.84 14.83
C LYS A 258 9.34 -8.96 16.00
N ARG A 259 8.81 -7.75 15.73
CA ARG A 259 8.55 -6.76 16.79
C ARG A 259 7.39 -7.13 17.71
N CYS A 260 6.61 -8.15 17.37
CA CYS A 260 5.51 -8.63 18.18
C CYS A 260 5.62 -10.14 18.36
N GLU A 261 5.91 -10.60 19.58
CA GLU A 261 6.18 -12.02 19.88
C GLU A 261 4.96 -12.94 19.75
N TYR A 262 3.76 -12.41 19.51
CA TYR A 262 2.52 -13.19 19.40
C TYR A 262 1.79 -12.98 18.06
N ILE A 263 2.35 -12.18 17.16
CA ILE A 263 1.89 -12.07 15.76
C ILE A 263 2.97 -12.64 14.84
N PRO A 264 2.66 -13.63 13.99
CA PRO A 264 3.63 -14.17 13.04
C PRO A 264 4.09 -13.08 12.07
N GLY A 265 5.31 -13.22 11.56
CA GLY A 265 5.86 -12.23 10.67
C GLY A 265 6.79 -12.79 9.60
N LEU A 266 6.94 -12.02 8.53
CA LEU A 266 7.83 -12.31 7.41
C LEU A 266 8.65 -11.08 7.03
N TRP A 267 9.95 -11.27 6.92
CA TRP A 267 10.83 -10.36 6.19
C TRP A 267 10.71 -10.66 4.70
N VAL A 268 10.71 -9.63 3.85
CA VAL A 268 10.55 -9.73 2.40
C VAL A 268 11.58 -8.85 1.72
N ASP A 269 12.22 -9.34 0.65
CA ASP A 269 12.96 -8.46 -0.25
C ASP A 269 12.01 -7.50 -0.97
N GLY A 270 11.90 -6.27 -0.45
CA GLY A 270 11.05 -5.20 -1.00
C GLY A 270 11.60 -4.57 -2.28
N MET A 271 12.71 -5.06 -2.82
CA MET A 271 13.26 -4.64 -4.12
C MET A 271 12.86 -5.60 -5.26
N ASP A 272 12.27 -6.75 -4.95
CA ASP A 272 11.80 -7.72 -5.94
C ASP A 272 10.26 -7.75 -6.01
N VAL A 273 9.72 -7.33 -7.16
CA VAL A 273 8.27 -7.20 -7.35
C VAL A 273 7.51 -8.53 -7.27
N LEU A 274 8.13 -9.65 -7.67
CA LEU A 274 7.47 -10.97 -7.59
C LEU A 274 7.55 -11.54 -6.17
N ALA A 275 8.66 -11.32 -5.46
CA ALA A 275 8.77 -11.70 -4.05
C ALA A 275 7.73 -10.96 -3.20
N VAL A 276 7.58 -9.65 -3.42
CA VAL A 276 6.53 -8.84 -2.78
C VAL A 276 5.14 -9.39 -3.10
N ARG A 277 4.86 -9.73 -4.36
CA ARG A 277 3.56 -10.26 -4.79
C ARG A 277 3.24 -11.58 -4.07
N GLU A 278 4.17 -12.53 -4.04
CA GLU A 278 3.93 -13.83 -3.39
C GLU A 278 3.83 -13.72 -1.86
N ALA A 279 4.66 -12.87 -1.24
CA ALA A 279 4.53 -12.58 0.19
C ALA A 279 3.17 -11.96 0.54
N THR A 280 2.66 -11.07 -0.31
CA THR A 280 1.36 -10.43 -0.11
C THR A 280 0.22 -11.42 -0.30
N ARG A 281 0.30 -12.29 -1.32
CA ARG A 281 -0.66 -13.37 -1.55
C ARG A 281 -0.74 -14.29 -0.33
N PHE A 282 0.40 -14.73 0.18
CA PHE A 282 0.49 -15.55 1.39
C PHE A 282 -0.14 -14.84 2.60
N ALA A 283 0.20 -13.57 2.84
CA ALA A 283 -0.33 -12.80 3.97
C ALA A 283 -1.85 -12.57 3.86
N ARG A 284 -2.36 -12.36 2.64
CA ARG A 284 -3.79 -12.24 2.37
C ARG A 284 -4.53 -13.55 2.65
N ASP A 285 -4.02 -14.67 2.14
CA ASP A 285 -4.60 -15.99 2.39
C ASP A 285 -4.56 -16.33 3.89
N TRP A 286 -3.48 -15.96 4.59
CA TRP A 286 -3.38 -16.08 6.03
C TRP A 286 -4.52 -15.34 6.75
N CYS A 287 -4.67 -14.05 6.49
CA CYS A 287 -5.68 -13.22 7.16
C CYS A 287 -7.11 -13.63 6.82
N THR A 288 -7.40 -13.89 5.54
CA THR A 288 -8.74 -14.29 5.08
C THR A 288 -9.12 -15.69 5.55
N SER A 289 -8.16 -16.58 5.80
CA SER A 289 -8.42 -17.88 6.46
C SER A 289 -8.78 -17.79 7.95
N GLY A 290 -8.83 -16.58 8.52
CA GLY A 290 -9.25 -16.34 9.91
C GLY A 290 -8.15 -16.55 10.94
N LYS A 291 -6.88 -16.71 10.52
CA LYS A 291 -5.73 -16.89 11.43
C LYS A 291 -5.31 -15.60 12.16
N GLY A 292 -6.00 -14.49 11.88
CA GLY A 292 -5.75 -13.19 12.47
C GLY A 292 -4.67 -12.40 11.73
N PRO A 293 -4.03 -11.41 12.38
CA PRO A 293 -3.09 -10.52 11.72
C PRO A 293 -1.76 -11.20 11.42
N ILE A 294 -0.99 -10.58 10.54
CA ILE A 294 0.38 -10.95 10.20
C ILE A 294 1.23 -9.69 9.97
N ILE A 295 2.51 -9.73 10.33
CA ILE A 295 3.46 -8.62 10.10
C ILE A 295 4.34 -8.93 8.89
N MET A 296 4.50 -7.98 7.99
CA MET A 296 5.47 -8.04 6.90
C MET A 296 6.49 -6.91 7.07
N GLU A 297 7.78 -7.21 6.92
CA GLU A 297 8.83 -6.19 6.75
C GLU A 297 9.29 -6.20 5.30
N MET A 298 9.01 -5.13 4.58
CA MET A 298 9.52 -4.92 3.23
C MET A 298 10.87 -4.21 3.31
N ALA A 299 11.95 -4.96 3.10
CA ALA A 299 13.29 -4.38 3.06
C ALA A 299 13.53 -3.71 1.71
N THR A 300 13.54 -2.38 1.71
CA THR A 300 13.58 -1.56 0.50
C THR A 300 14.56 -0.40 0.65
N TYR A 301 14.53 0.56 -0.27
CA TYR A 301 15.36 1.74 -0.19
C TYR A 301 14.74 2.95 -0.90
N ARG A 302 14.85 4.14 -0.30
CA ARG A 302 14.44 5.41 -0.91
C ARG A 302 15.63 6.15 -1.51
N TYR A 303 15.55 6.53 -2.78
CA TYR A 303 16.67 7.21 -3.46
C TYR A 303 16.80 8.68 -3.09
N PHE A 304 15.67 9.35 -2.82
CA PHE A 304 15.67 10.72 -2.33
C PHE A 304 15.83 10.78 -0.82
N GLY A 305 16.16 11.96 -0.30
CA GLY A 305 16.10 12.26 1.13
C GLY A 305 14.69 12.04 1.71
N HIS A 306 14.51 12.37 2.99
CA HIS A 306 13.25 12.12 3.67
C HIS A 306 12.08 12.77 2.94
N SER A 307 12.22 14.07 2.66
CA SER A 307 11.33 14.92 1.88
C SER A 307 12.17 15.81 0.96
N MET A 308 11.51 16.62 0.12
CA MET A 308 12.21 17.58 -0.75
C MET A 308 13.04 18.65 -0.02
N SER A 309 12.83 18.87 1.29
CA SER A 309 13.67 19.77 2.09
C SER A 309 14.93 19.10 2.65
N ASP A 310 15.04 17.78 2.54
CA ASP A 310 16.17 16.99 3.03
C ASP A 310 17.01 16.47 1.85
N PRO A 311 18.25 16.94 1.65
CA PRO A 311 19.15 16.41 0.63
C PRO A 311 19.52 14.93 0.84
N GLY A 312 19.42 14.41 2.07
CA GLY A 312 19.72 13.03 2.42
C GLY A 312 21.20 12.67 2.44
N THR A 313 22.11 13.65 2.51
CA THR A 313 23.57 13.44 2.48
C THR A 313 24.27 13.64 3.83
N SER A 314 23.54 14.04 4.88
CA SER A 314 24.12 14.27 6.22
C SER A 314 24.18 13.01 7.09
N TYR A 315 23.44 11.95 6.72
CA TYR A 315 23.29 10.73 7.51
C TYR A 315 23.53 9.43 6.72
N ARG A 316 23.87 9.56 5.44
CA ARG A 316 24.26 8.47 4.53
C ARG A 316 25.05 9.03 3.36
N THR A 317 25.85 8.20 2.71
CA THR A 317 26.73 8.64 1.62
C THR A 317 25.99 8.65 0.28
N ARG A 318 26.51 9.39 -0.70
CA ARG A 318 25.95 9.36 -2.07
C ARG A 318 26.25 8.03 -2.74
N GLU A 319 27.39 7.45 -2.39
CA GLU A 319 27.90 6.16 -2.84
C GLU A 319 26.92 5.04 -2.43
N GLU A 320 26.45 5.02 -1.17
CA GLU A 320 25.44 4.05 -0.71
C GLU A 320 24.17 4.08 -1.59
N VAL A 321 23.64 5.27 -1.86
CA VAL A 321 22.44 5.44 -2.69
C VAL A 321 22.71 4.98 -4.13
N GLN A 322 23.87 5.34 -4.69
CA GLN A 322 24.25 4.93 -6.05
C GLN A 322 24.45 3.41 -6.14
N ASP A 323 25.07 2.80 -5.15
CA ASP A 323 25.33 1.37 -5.12
C ASP A 323 24.03 0.58 -5.05
N VAL A 324 23.10 0.97 -4.18
CA VAL A 324 21.75 0.36 -4.13
C VAL A 324 21.02 0.55 -5.46
N ARG A 325 21.06 1.74 -6.06
CA ARG A 325 20.40 2.00 -7.35
C ARG A 325 21.01 1.20 -8.51
N LYS A 326 22.32 0.99 -8.52
CA LYS A 326 22.99 0.20 -9.56
C LYS A 326 22.76 -1.30 -9.40
N SER A 327 22.79 -1.78 -8.16
CA SER A 327 22.78 -3.22 -7.87
C SER A 327 21.40 -3.80 -7.59
N ARG A 328 20.44 -2.98 -7.14
CA ARG A 328 19.15 -3.45 -6.63
C ARG A 328 17.95 -2.61 -7.10
N ASP A 329 18.06 -1.79 -8.15
CA ASP A 329 16.89 -1.03 -8.63
C ASP A 329 15.78 -1.99 -9.10
N PRO A 330 14.53 -1.80 -8.61
CA PRO A 330 13.47 -2.78 -8.84
C PRO A 330 13.02 -2.83 -10.30
N ILE A 331 13.14 -1.72 -11.03
CA ILE A 331 12.75 -1.61 -12.43
C ILE A 331 13.84 -2.21 -13.33
N ALA A 332 15.09 -1.84 -13.09
CA ALA A 332 16.23 -2.33 -13.84
C ALA A 332 16.40 -3.85 -13.67
N SER A 333 16.38 -4.34 -12.42
CA SER A 333 16.50 -5.77 -12.13
C SER A 333 15.38 -6.57 -12.77
N PHE A 334 14.13 -6.11 -12.65
CA PHE A 334 12.99 -6.82 -13.25
C PHE A 334 13.02 -6.81 -14.78
N ARG A 335 13.41 -5.69 -15.40
CA ARG A 335 13.65 -5.60 -16.85
C ARG A 335 14.70 -6.61 -17.31
N GLU A 336 15.84 -6.68 -16.62
CA GLU A 336 16.90 -7.65 -16.93
C GLU A 336 16.40 -9.09 -16.85
N LYS A 337 15.64 -9.45 -15.80
CA LYS A 337 15.02 -10.78 -15.65
C LYS A 337 14.11 -11.10 -16.85
N LEU A 338 13.26 -10.17 -17.27
CA LEU A 338 12.36 -10.35 -18.43
C LEU A 338 13.10 -10.51 -19.76
N VAL A 339 14.18 -9.73 -19.99
CA VAL A 339 15.01 -9.83 -21.20
C VAL A 339 15.78 -11.16 -21.21
N GLN A 340 16.40 -11.54 -20.10
CA GLN A 340 17.18 -12.78 -19.99
C GLN A 340 16.29 -14.02 -20.21
N ALA A 341 15.05 -13.99 -19.70
CA ALA A 341 14.05 -15.02 -19.96
C ALA A 341 13.46 -14.97 -21.39
N LYS A 342 13.90 -14.02 -22.23
CA LYS A 342 13.43 -13.81 -23.61
C LYS A 342 11.92 -13.57 -23.70
N LEU A 343 11.35 -12.95 -22.67
CA LEU A 343 9.91 -12.68 -22.58
C LEU A 343 9.52 -11.34 -23.12
N VAL A 344 10.42 -10.37 -23.13
CA VAL A 344 10.18 -9.01 -23.60
C VAL A 344 11.45 -8.52 -24.27
N THR A 345 11.31 -7.80 -25.37
CA THR A 345 12.44 -7.22 -26.10
C THR A 345 12.75 -5.80 -25.64
N GLU A 346 13.94 -5.32 -25.98
CA GLU A 346 14.35 -3.98 -25.60
C GLU A 346 13.53 -2.86 -26.25
N ASP A 347 13.05 -3.10 -27.47
CA ASP A 347 12.23 -2.10 -28.17
C ASP A 347 10.82 -2.00 -27.60
N GLU A 348 10.29 -3.08 -27.01
CA GLU A 348 9.02 -3.04 -26.28
C GLU A 348 9.12 -2.24 -24.99
N PHE A 349 10.22 -2.37 -24.25
CA PHE A 349 10.48 -1.52 -23.09
C PHE A 349 10.58 -0.04 -23.47
N LYS A 350 11.28 0.29 -24.57
CA LYS A 350 11.31 1.66 -25.09
C LYS A 350 9.92 2.16 -25.48
N GLY A 351 9.08 1.30 -26.06
CA GLY A 351 7.68 1.61 -26.36
C GLY A 351 6.91 2.03 -25.11
N ILE A 352 6.97 1.21 -24.05
CA ILE A 352 6.35 1.51 -22.76
C ILE A 352 6.91 2.80 -22.16
N ASP A 353 8.23 2.98 -22.18
CA ASP A 353 8.88 4.19 -21.66
C ASP A 353 8.38 5.46 -22.35
N ASN A 354 8.19 5.43 -23.67
CA ASN A 354 7.66 6.55 -24.44
C ASN A 354 6.19 6.82 -24.11
N GLU A 355 5.38 5.78 -23.97
CA GLU A 355 3.97 5.89 -23.58
C GLU A 355 3.81 6.47 -22.18
N VAL A 356 4.60 5.98 -21.23
CA VAL A 356 4.62 6.51 -19.85
C VAL A 356 5.11 7.94 -19.84
N LYS A 357 6.18 8.27 -20.59
CA LYS A 357 6.67 9.65 -20.70
C LYS A 357 5.56 10.59 -21.17
N LYS A 358 4.85 10.23 -22.24
CA LYS A 358 3.72 11.03 -22.74
C LYS A 358 2.60 11.18 -21.70
N LEU A 359 2.24 10.10 -21.00
CA LEU A 359 1.24 10.14 -19.93
C LEU A 359 1.64 11.15 -18.82
N ILE A 360 2.91 11.18 -18.42
CA ILE A 360 3.40 12.12 -17.41
C ILE A 360 3.40 13.56 -17.95
N GLU A 361 3.86 13.77 -19.19
CA GLU A 361 3.85 15.10 -19.82
C GLU A 361 2.43 15.68 -19.94
N ASP A 362 1.46 14.86 -20.34
CA ASP A 362 0.05 15.27 -20.40
C ASP A 362 -0.49 15.64 -19.01
N ALA A 363 -0.17 14.85 -17.97
CA ALA A 363 -0.56 15.13 -16.60
C ALA A 363 0.12 16.38 -16.01
N GLU A 364 1.38 16.62 -16.32
CA GLU A 364 2.13 17.82 -15.95
C GLU A 364 1.52 19.07 -16.57
N ASN A 365 1.21 19.02 -17.87
CA ASN A 365 0.58 20.12 -18.59
C ASN A 365 -0.78 20.45 -17.99
N HIS A 366 -1.57 19.43 -17.65
CA HIS A 366 -2.84 19.63 -16.95
C HIS A 366 -2.63 20.29 -15.58
N ALA A 367 -1.80 19.71 -14.71
CA ALA A 367 -1.58 20.20 -13.35
C ALA A 367 -1.02 21.63 -13.27
N GLN A 368 -0.33 22.11 -14.32
CA GLN A 368 0.18 23.48 -14.39
C GLN A 368 -0.89 24.49 -14.85
N ASN A 369 -1.79 24.08 -15.74
CA ASN A 369 -2.80 24.95 -16.33
C ASN A 369 -4.17 24.86 -15.64
N ASP A 370 -4.37 23.87 -14.76
CA ASP A 370 -5.61 23.71 -13.99
C ASP A 370 -5.81 24.89 -13.02
N PRO A 371 -7.05 25.40 -12.86
CA PRO A 371 -7.33 26.47 -11.92
C PRO A 371 -7.15 26.01 -10.47
N GLU A 372 -6.80 26.96 -9.61
CA GLU A 372 -6.91 26.78 -8.16
C GLU A 372 -8.39 26.72 -7.76
N LEU A 373 -8.64 26.18 -6.57
CA LEU A 373 -9.98 26.15 -6.01
C LEU A 373 -10.42 27.57 -5.60
N PRO A 374 -11.66 28.01 -5.93
CA PRO A 374 -12.13 29.35 -5.54
C PRO A 374 -12.08 29.56 -4.01
N VAL A 375 -11.77 30.77 -3.56
CA VAL A 375 -11.64 31.09 -2.13
C VAL A 375 -12.94 30.83 -1.34
N ASP A 376 -14.11 30.93 -1.98
CA ASP A 376 -15.39 30.63 -1.34
C ASP A 376 -15.52 29.15 -0.92
N GLU A 377 -14.80 28.25 -1.59
CA GLU A 377 -14.72 26.82 -1.26
C GLU A 377 -13.78 26.55 -0.08
N LEU A 378 -13.10 27.54 0.50
CA LEU A 378 -12.19 27.32 1.63
C LEU A 378 -12.88 26.60 2.81
N TYR A 379 -14.18 26.83 2.99
CA TYR A 379 -14.95 26.38 4.15
C TYR A 379 -15.76 25.10 3.91
N SER A 380 -15.81 24.60 2.68
CA SER A 380 -16.57 23.39 2.36
C SER A 380 -15.91 22.13 2.96
N HIS A 381 -16.73 21.09 3.14
CA HIS A 381 -16.32 19.76 3.62
C HIS A 381 -15.75 19.67 5.06
N VAL A 382 -15.96 20.70 5.90
CA VAL A 382 -15.63 20.62 7.34
C VAL A 382 -16.51 19.59 8.06
N TYR A 383 -17.80 19.52 7.70
CA TYR A 383 -18.72 18.48 8.13
C TYR A 383 -19.31 17.76 6.92
N SER A 384 -19.52 16.45 7.02
CA SER A 384 -20.21 15.68 5.98
C SER A 384 -21.71 15.98 5.91
N SER A 385 -22.32 16.40 7.03
CA SER A 385 -23.74 16.78 7.11
C SER A 385 -23.87 17.94 8.11
N PRO A 386 -23.56 19.17 7.69
CA PRO A 386 -23.62 20.34 8.56
C PRO A 386 -25.06 20.64 8.99
N PRO A 387 -25.30 21.14 10.21
CA PRO A 387 -26.60 21.68 10.60
C PRO A 387 -27.04 22.81 9.66
N ALA A 388 -28.36 23.01 9.54
CA ALA A 388 -28.90 24.11 8.75
C ALA A 388 -28.38 25.47 9.26
N ASN A 389 -27.98 26.35 8.33
CA ASN A 389 -27.41 27.67 8.61
C ASN A 389 -26.11 27.65 9.44
N PHE A 390 -25.36 26.54 9.43
CA PHE A 390 -24.07 26.48 10.11
C PHE A 390 -23.06 27.39 9.41
N LYS A 391 -22.47 28.31 10.18
CA LYS A 391 -21.54 29.32 9.67
C LYS A 391 -20.16 29.12 10.26
N ILE A 392 -19.14 29.20 9.41
CA ILE A 392 -17.74 29.25 9.82
C ILE A 392 -17.26 30.70 9.77
N ARG A 393 -16.59 31.10 10.85
CA ARG A 393 -15.98 32.42 11.00
C ARG A 393 -14.71 32.51 10.15
N GLY A 394 -14.54 33.61 9.41
CA GLY A 394 -13.32 33.95 8.68
C GLY A 394 -12.26 34.62 9.56
N CYS A 395 -11.42 35.47 8.96
CA CYS A 395 -10.29 36.11 9.64
C CYS A 395 -10.67 37.22 10.63
N ASP A 396 -11.93 37.66 10.67
CA ASP A 396 -12.42 38.73 11.54
C ASP A 396 -13.71 38.31 12.28
N ASN A 397 -14.27 39.21 13.09
CA ASN A 397 -15.49 38.96 13.89
C ASN A 397 -16.80 39.09 13.07
N PHE A 398 -16.74 39.51 11.82
CA PHE A 398 -17.88 39.95 11.02
C PHE A 398 -18.10 39.09 9.76
N THR A 399 -17.06 38.40 9.31
CA THR A 399 -17.07 37.54 8.13
C THR A 399 -17.44 36.12 8.53
N PHE A 400 -18.61 35.67 8.06
CA PHE A 400 -19.09 34.31 8.25
C PHE A 400 -19.51 33.70 6.91
N LYS A 401 -19.09 32.46 6.66
CA LYS A 401 -19.47 31.69 5.48
C LYS A 401 -20.40 30.56 5.88
N ASP A 402 -21.57 30.54 5.27
CA ASP A 402 -22.56 29.48 5.45
C ASP A 402 -22.09 28.26 4.66
N ILE A 403 -21.90 27.13 5.35
CA ILE A 403 -21.42 25.88 4.77
C ILE A 403 -22.52 24.83 4.71
N SER A 404 -23.77 25.21 4.95
CA SER A 404 -24.92 24.30 4.88
C SER A 404 -25.42 24.04 3.45
N LYS A 405 -24.71 24.54 2.45
CA LYS A 405 -25.01 24.39 1.01
C LYS A 405 -23.94 23.62 0.28
#